data_AF-A0A699ZGC9-F1
#
_entry.id   AF-A0A699ZGC9-F1
#
_cell.length_a   1.000
_cell.length_b   1.000
_cell.length_c   1.000
_cell.angle_alpha   90.00
_cell.angle_beta   90.00
_cell.angle_gamma   90.00
#
_symmetry.space_group_name_H-M   'P 1'
#
loop_
_entity.id
_entity.type
_entity.pdbx_description
1 polymer ?
#
loop_
_entity_poly.entity_id
_entity_poly.type
_entity_poly.pdbx_seq_one_letter_code
_entity_poly.pdbx_strand_id
1 'polypeptide(L)' 'MLNIALSRAEEGWSFDAFELSEVSGGRPLSTLAFALLRRMHLIQHFQLREGRLARFLCAIEDGYPNNPYHCRTHAADVL' A
#
# COMPACT_ATOMS: atom_id res chain seq x y z
N MET A 1 3.50 13.30 -7.31
CA MET A 1 3.79 11.99 -7.93
C MET A 1 3.10 10.87 -7.15
N LEU A 2 3.36 10.67 -5.85
CA LEU A 2 2.68 9.65 -5.04
C LEU A 2 1.14 9.64 -5.14
N ASN A 3 0.48 10.79 -4.96
CA ASN A 3 -0.99 10.86 -5.04
C ASN A 3 -1.56 10.47 -6.41
N ILE A 4 -0.78 10.65 -7.49
CA ILE A 4 -1.20 10.27 -8.85
C ILE A 4 -1.08 8.76 -9.03
N ALA A 5 0.00 8.15 -8.52
CA ALA A 5 0.16 6.70 -8.55
C ALA A 5 -0.93 6.01 -7.71
N LEU A 6 -1.25 6.55 -6.53
CA LEU A 6 -2.32 6.03 -5.68
C LEU A 6 -3.70 6.16 -6.32
N SER A 7 -4.03 7.29 -6.94
CA SER A 7 -5.34 7.44 -7.59
C SER A 7 -5.53 6.41 -8.72
N ARG A 8 -4.47 6.12 -9.49
CA ARG A 8 -4.50 5.07 -10.52
C ARG A 8 -4.75 3.69 -9.92
N ALA A 9 -4.04 3.33 -8.85
CA ALA A 9 -4.23 2.05 -8.15
C ALA A 9 -5.60 1.93 -7.49
N GLU A 10 -6.18 3.06 -7.09
CA GLU A 10 -7.51 3.13 -6.50
C GLU A 10 -8.62 2.96 -7.57
N GLU A 11 -8.46 3.55 -8.75
CA GLU A 11 -9.52 3.68 -9.75
C GLU A 11 -9.53 2.58 -10.82
N GLY A 12 -8.45 1.81 -10.97
CA GLY A 12 -8.35 0.81 -12.03
C GLY A 12 -7.43 -0.36 -11.71
N TRP A 13 -7.62 -1.43 -12.48
CA TRP A 13 -6.85 -2.68 -12.39
C TRP A 13 -5.39 -2.54 -12.84
N SER A 14 -5.10 -1.57 -13.73
CA SER A 14 -3.83 -1.47 -14.45
C SER A 14 -2.98 -0.30 -13.96
N PHE A 15 -2.49 -0.39 -12.72
CA PHE A 15 -1.50 0.55 -12.17
C PHE A 15 -0.09 -0.04 -12.23
N ASP A 16 0.91 0.84 -12.18
CA ASP A 16 2.32 0.42 -12.14
C ASP A 16 2.79 0.27 -10.69
N ALA A 17 2.91 -0.98 -10.23
CA ALA A 17 3.38 -1.29 -8.88
C ALA A 17 4.85 -0.90 -8.64
N PHE A 18 5.68 -0.87 -9.69
CA PHE A 18 7.06 -0.42 -9.60
C PHE A 18 7.14 1.10 -9.47
N GLU A 19 6.37 1.85 -10.27
CA GLU A 19 6.21 3.31 -10.10
C GLU A 19 5.78 3.61 -8.66
N LEU A 20 4.75 2.90 -8.17
CA LEU A 20 4.25 3.07 -6.80
C LEU A 20 5.33 2.78 -5.75
N SER A 21 6.14 1.74 -5.97
CA SER A 21 7.27 1.41 -5.09
C SER A 21 8.30 2.53 -5.03
N GLU A 22 8.62 3.17 -6.16
CA GLU A 22 9.57 4.28 -6.22
C GLU A 22 9.01 5.53 -5.52
N VAL A 23 7.80 5.96 -5.88
CA VAL A 23 7.22 7.21 -5.38
C VAL A 23 6.76 7.14 -3.92
N SER A 24 6.63 5.93 -3.36
CA SER A 24 6.36 5.69 -1.94
C SER A 24 7.65 5.56 -1.09
N GLY A 25 8.84 5.67 -1.68
CA GLY A 25 10.10 5.51 -0.97
C GLY A 25 10.34 4.05 -0.54
N GLY A 26 9.96 3.09 -1.37
CA GLY A 26 10.10 1.66 -1.09
C GLY A 26 9.05 1.11 -0.12
N ARG A 27 7.91 1.79 0.00
CA ARG A 27 6.78 1.41 0.87
C ARG A 27 5.46 1.19 0.10
N PRO A 28 5.46 0.47 -1.04
CA PRO A 28 4.27 0.37 -1.87
C PRO A 28 3.11 -0.31 -1.14
N LEU A 29 3.36 -1.38 -0.37
CA LEU A 29 2.30 -2.18 0.24
C LEU A 29 1.59 -1.42 1.35
N SER A 30 2.34 -0.88 2.32
CA SER A 30 1.73 -0.18 3.45
C SER A 30 1.02 1.11 3.01
N THR A 31 1.59 1.82 2.02
CA THR A 31 1.01 3.04 1.48
C THR A 31 -0.30 2.77 0.74
N LEU A 32 -0.32 1.77 -0.15
CA LEU A 32 -1.53 1.40 -0.90
C LEU A 32 -2.63 0.88 0.04
N ALA A 33 -2.28 -0.03 0.95
CA ALA A 33 -3.24 -0.59 1.91
C ALA A 33 -3.89 0.51 2.77
N PHE A 34 -3.11 1.46 3.28
CA PHE A 34 -3.66 2.57 4.05
C PHE A 34 -4.60 3.45 3.21
N ALA A 35 -4.19 3.77 1.97
CA ALA A 35 -4.99 4.58 1.05
C ALA A 35 -6.33 3.90 0.71
N LEU A 36 -6.32 2.61 0.35
CA LEU A 36 -7.52 1.83 0.06
C LEU A 36 -8.45 1.73 1.27
N LEU A 37 -7.93 1.38 2.46
CA LEU A 37 -8.73 1.29 3.69
C LEU A 37 -9.38 2.63 4.05
N ARG A 38 -8.67 3.74 3.81
CA ARG A 38 -9.20 5.09 4.01
C ARG A 38 -10.28 5.43 2.98
N ARG A 39 -10.03 5.19 1.70
CA ARG A 39 -10.98 5.46 0.59
C ARG A 39 -12.25 4.62 0.70
N MET A 40 -12.14 3.38 1.14
CA MET A 40 -13.28 2.48 1.37
C MET A 40 -14.01 2.75 2.70
N HIS A 41 -13.61 3.78 3.45
CA HIS A 41 -14.15 4.13 4.77
C HIS A 41 -14.04 3.03 5.84
N LEU A 42 -13.17 2.03 5.63
CA LEU A 42 -13.00 0.88 6.53
C LEU A 42 -12.30 1.27 7.84
N ILE A 43 -11.43 2.28 7.82
CA ILE A 43 -10.82 2.82 9.03
C ILE A 43 -11.90 3.33 9.99
N GLN A 44 -12.86 4.11 9.48
CA GLN A 44 -13.96 4.65 10.28
C GLN A 44 -14.94 3.54 10.69
N HIS A 45 -15.33 2.68 9.75
CA HIS A 45 -16.29 1.60 9.98
C HIS A 45 -15.85 0.68 11.14
N PHE A 46 -14.58 0.29 11.17
CA PHE A 46 -14.02 -0.56 12.22
C PHE A 46 -13.39 0.20 13.39
N GLN A 47 -13.51 1.53 13.42
CA GLN A 47 -12.96 2.40 14.47
C GLN A 47 -11.45 2.18 14.70
N LEU A 48 -10.70 1.97 13.61
CA LEU A 48 -9.26 1.74 13.67
C LEU A 48 -8.54 3.06 13.99
N ARG A 49 -7.56 3.00 14.89
CA ARG A 49 -6.68 4.16 15.13
C ARG A 49 -5.65 4.23 14.00
N GLU A 50 -5.71 5.27 13.17
CA GLU A 50 -4.85 5.44 11.99
C GLU A 50 -3.36 5.23 12.28
N GLY A 51 -2.83 5.85 13.34
CA GLY A 51 -1.41 5.67 13.71
C GLY A 51 -1.03 4.25 14.13
N ARG A 52 -1.97 3.45 14.67
CA ARG A 52 -1.74 2.01 14.92
C ARG A 52 -1.81 1.22 13.63
N LEU A 53 -2.78 1.52 12.77
CA LEU A 53 -2.94 0.87 11.47
C LEU A 53 -1.70 1.09 10.58
N ALA A 54 -1.22 2.33 10.44
CA ALA A 54 -0.05 2.64 9.64
C ALA A 54 1.19 1.86 10.12
N ARG A 55 1.45 1.83 11.44
CA ARG A 55 2.57 1.04 12.01
C ARG A 55 2.41 -0.46 11.78
N PHE A 56 1.19 -0.98 11.91
CA PHE A 56 0.89 -2.38 11.64
C PHE A 56 1.15 -2.75 10.18
N LEU A 57 0.70 -1.93 9.24
CA LEU A 57 0.94 -2.13 7.82
C LEU A 57 2.44 -2.05 7.46
N CYS A 58 3.18 -1.09 8.04
CA CYS A 58 4.64 -1.05 7.88
C CYS A 58 5.31 -2.32 8.42
N ALA A 59 4.87 -2.83 9.58
CA ALA A 59 5.42 -4.05 10.15
C ALA A 59 5.14 -5.29 9.28
N ILE A 60 3.96 -5.38 8.64
CA ILE A 60 3.68 -6.40 7.63
C ILE A 60 4.65 -6.29 6.45
N GLU A 61 4.83 -5.07 5.93
CA GLU A 61 5.70 -4.81 4.78
C GLU A 61 7.19 -5.10 5.07
N ASP A 62 7.65 -4.80 6.28
CA ASP A 62 9.00 -5.15 6.76
C ASP A 62 9.22 -6.68 6.83
N GLY A 63 8.15 -7.46 6.94
CA GLY A 63 8.20 -8.93 6.92
C GLY A 63 8.49 -9.54 5.54
N TYR A 64 8.40 -8.77 4.45
CA TYR A 64 8.69 -9.27 3.11
C TYR A 64 10.20 -9.34 2.84
N PRO A 65 10.71 -10.49 2.36
CA PRO A 65 12.12 -10.66 2.08
C PRO A 65 12.58 -9.87 0.85
N ASN A 66 13.89 -9.66 0.74
CA ASN A 66 14.51 -9.18 -0.49
C ASN A 66 14.60 -10.32 -1.52
N ASN A 67 13.45 -10.71 -2.06
CA ASN A 67 13.30 -11.72 -3.11
C ASN A 67 13.00 -11.03 -4.45
N PRO A 68 13.52 -11.51 -5.60
CA PRO A 68 13.25 -10.88 -6.90
C PRO A 68 11.78 -10.82 -7.31
N TYR A 69 10.91 -11.66 -6.75
CA TYR A 69 9.48 -11.71 -7.08
C TYR A 69 8.58 -11.66 -5.84
N HIS A 70 8.79 -12.53 -4.84
CA HIS A 70 7.99 -12.55 -3.61
C HIS A 70 8.42 -11.45 -2.62
N CYS A 71 8.28 -10.20 -3.05
CA CYS A 71 8.67 -8.99 -2.32
C CYS A 71 7.46 -8.09 -2.04
N ARG A 72 7.72 -7.00 -1.29
CA ARG A 72 6.71 -5.99 -0.96
C ARG A 72 6.04 -5.35 -2.17
N THR A 73 6.74 -5.21 -3.29
CA THR A 73 6.17 -4.65 -4.53
C THR A 73 5.14 -5.60 -5.13
N HIS A 74 5.43 -6.89 -5.23
CA HIS A 74 4.45 -7.88 -5.68
C HIS A 74 3.28 -8.03 -4.72
N ALA A 75 3.53 -7.94 -3.40
CA ALA A 75 2.45 -7.92 -2.43
C ALA A 75 1.48 -6.74 -2.64
N ALA A 76 2.00 -5.57 -3.01
CA ALA A 76 1.18 -4.40 -3.34
C ALA A 76 0.41 -4.58 -4.66
N ASP A 77 1.00 -5.26 -5.65
CA ASP A 77 0.37 -5.57 -6.94
C ASP A 77 -0.84 -6.52 -6.80
N VAL A 78 -0.82 -7.41 -5.81
CA VAL A 78 -1.91 -8.40 -5.55
C VAL A 78 -3.03 -7.85 -4.65
N LEU A 79 -2.76 -6.81 -3.87
CA LEU A 79 -3.65 -6.29 -2.82
C LEU A 79 -4.98 -5.71 -3.34
#